data_AF-A0A450WT61-F1
#
_entry.id   AF-A0A450WT61-F1
#
_cell.length_a   1.000
_cell.length_b   1.000
_cell.length_c   1.000
_cell.angle_alpha   90.00
_cell.angle_beta   90.00
_cell.angle_gamma   90.00
#
_symmetry.space_group_name_H-M   'P 1'
#
loop_
_entity.id
_entity.type
_entity.pdbx_description
1 polymer ?
#
loop_
_entity_poly.entity_id
_entity_poly.type
_entity_poly.pdbx_seq_one_letter_code
_entity_poly.pdbx_strand_id
1 'polypeptide(L)'
;MVDIGRRLCEERNRLRLNQKEFGDIGGVVIETQSRYETGKRKPDMDYLAKIAAHGVDIQYVITGVRSGASTMSSLTRREEALVETYRGLADIDKDRLQTVVDAFAEPEKKDALKRA
;
A
#
# COMPACT_ATOMS: atom_id res chain seq x y z
N MET A 1 12.64 -20.70 -1.01
CA MET A 1 11.37 -20.15 -0.50
C MET A 1 11.70 -18.92 0.34
N VAL A 2 11.11 -17.76 0.04
CA VAL A 2 11.40 -16.52 0.78
C VAL A 2 10.58 -16.50 2.07
N ASP A 3 11.25 -16.49 3.22
CA ASP A 3 10.62 -16.52 4.53
C ASP A 3 10.10 -15.13 4.97
N ILE A 4 9.06 -15.12 5.81
CA ILE A 4 8.45 -13.89 6.36
C ILE A 4 9.49 -13.04 7.08
N GLY A 5 10.41 -13.66 7.82
CA GLY A 5 11.47 -12.94 8.53
C GLY A 5 12.37 -12.14 7.59
N ARG A 6 12.67 -12.69 6.41
CA ARG A 6 13.46 -12.00 5.39
C ARG A 6 12.74 -10.76 4.87
N ARG A 7 11.44 -10.87 4.54
CA ARG A 7 10.65 -9.74 4.04
C ARG A 7 10.44 -8.66 5.09
N LEU A 8 10.35 -9.05 6.36
CA LEU A 8 10.31 -8.12 7.49
C LEU A 8 11.63 -7.33 7.61
N CYS A 9 12.78 -8.00 7.47
CA CYS A 9 14.10 -7.36 7.41
C CYS A 9 14.22 -6.42 6.20
N GLU A 10 13.73 -6.82 5.03
CA GLU A 10 13.70 -5.98 3.82
C GLU A 10 12.89 -4.70 4.03
N GLU A 11 11.69 -4.79 4.63
CA GLU A 11 10.87 -3.61 4.94
C GLU A 11 11.51 -2.70 5.98
N ARG A 12 12.11 -3.27 7.03
CA ARG A 12 12.89 -2.49 8.00
C ARG A 12 14.01 -1.71 7.31
N ASN A 13 14.78 -2.37 6.46
CA ASN A 13 15.88 -1.76 5.73
C ASN A 13 15.38 -0.67 4.76
N ARG A 14 14.22 -0.88 4.11
CA ARG A 14 13.58 0.14 3.24
C ARG A 14 13.26 1.42 4.00
N LEU A 15 12.85 1.30 5.26
CA LEU A 15 12.59 2.42 6.17
C LEU A 15 13.86 2.99 6.83
N ARG A 16 15.04 2.42 6.54
CA ARG A 16 16.34 2.81 7.11
C ARG A 16 16.40 2.71 8.65
N LEU A 17 15.67 1.77 9.22
CA LEU A 17 15.62 1.54 10.67
C LEU A 17 16.57 0.42 11.09
N ASN A 18 17.17 0.55 12.27
CA ASN A 18 17.88 -0.55 12.91
C ASN A 18 16.89 -1.48 13.68
N GLN A 19 17.36 -2.66 14.11
CA GLN A 19 16.50 -3.65 14.76
C GLN A 19 15.92 -3.17 16.10
N LYS A 20 16.63 -2.30 16.83
CA LYS A 20 16.13 -1.73 18.08
C LYS A 20 14.97 -0.78 17.79
N GLU A 21 15.16 0.20 16.91
CA GLU A 21 14.13 1.16 16.53
C GLU A 21 12.88 0.47 16.00
N PHE A 22 13.07 -0.55 15.17
CA PHE A 22 11.95 -1.29 14.58
C PHE A 22 11.22 -2.18 15.59
N GLY A 23 11.97 -2.79 16.53
CA GLY A 23 11.38 -3.48 17.67
C GLY A 23 10.59 -2.53 18.56
N ASP A 24 11.13 -1.36 18.87
CA ASP A 24 10.49 -0.33 19.70
C ASP A 24 9.13 0.10 19.09
N ILE A 25 9.05 0.29 17.77
CA ILE A 25 7.78 0.55 17.06
C ILE A 25 6.78 -0.59 17.24
N GLY A 26 7.24 -1.83 17.11
CA GLY A 26 6.43 -3.03 17.33
C GLY A 26 6.08 -3.29 18.81
N GLY A 27 6.67 -2.54 19.75
CA GLY A 27 6.54 -2.76 21.18
C GLY A 27 7.24 -4.04 21.67
N VAL A 28 8.33 -4.43 21.02
CA VAL A 28 9.12 -5.63 21.35
C VAL A 28 10.60 -5.27 21.51
N VAL A 29 11.32 -6.07 22.29
CA VAL A 29 12.77 -5.90 22.45
C VAL A 29 13.53 -6.34 21.20
N ILE A 30 14.76 -5.82 21.01
CA ILE A 30 15.65 -6.14 19.88
C ILE A 30 15.85 -7.66 19.67
N GLU A 31 15.91 -8.45 20.73
CA GLU A 31 16.04 -9.91 20.62
C GLU A 31 14.82 -10.54 19.95
N THR A 32 13.61 -10.08 20.30
CA THR A 32 12.38 -10.55 19.67
C THR A 32 12.35 -10.14 18.19
N GLN A 33 12.76 -8.91 17.87
CA GLN A 33 12.92 -8.46 16.48
C GLN A 33 13.86 -9.37 15.67
N SER A 34 15.03 -9.69 16.25
CA SER A 34 16.01 -10.59 15.62
C SER A 34 15.44 -12.00 15.42
N ARG A 35 14.68 -12.52 16.38
CA ARG A 35 13.99 -13.83 16.24
C ARG A 35 12.92 -13.81 15.15
N TYR A 36 12.23 -12.69 14.94
CA TYR A 36 11.31 -12.53 13.81
C TYR A 36 12.06 -12.52 12.47
N GLU A 37 13.12 -11.72 12.35
CA GLU A 37 13.87 -11.58 11.09
C GLU A 37 14.62 -12.85 10.68
N THR A 38 14.99 -13.69 11.65
CA THR A 38 15.64 -14.99 11.42
C THR A 38 14.66 -16.16 11.26
N GLY A 39 13.34 -15.90 11.33
CA GLY A 39 12.31 -16.93 11.21
C GLY A 39 12.18 -17.85 12.43
N LYS A 40 12.94 -17.61 13.50
CA LYS A 40 12.89 -18.39 14.76
C LYS A 40 11.58 -18.19 15.53
N ARG A 41 10.88 -17.09 15.30
CA ARG A 41 9.57 -16.79 15.86
C ARG A 41 8.72 -16.08 14.80
N LYS A 42 7.41 -16.29 14.83
CA LYS A 42 6.47 -15.54 13.99
C LYS A 42 5.99 -14.29 14.73
N PRO A 43 5.93 -13.11 14.08
CA PRO A 43 5.27 -11.93 14.65
C PRO A 43 3.77 -12.19 14.83
N ASP A 44 3.18 -11.56 15.83
CA ASP A 44 1.73 -11.58 16.05
C ASP A 44 1.04 -10.42 15.32
N MET A 45 -0.29 -10.44 15.31
CA MET A 45 -1.09 -9.45 14.58
C MET A 45 -0.97 -8.04 15.19
N ASP A 46 -0.82 -7.92 16.51
CA ASP A 46 -0.70 -6.63 17.19
C ASP A 46 0.64 -5.95 16.84
N TYR A 47 1.73 -6.70 16.81
CA TYR A 47 3.02 -6.23 16.32
C TYR A 47 2.93 -5.78 14.86
N LEU A 48 2.30 -6.57 13.99
CA LEU A 48 2.14 -6.23 12.57
C LEU A 48 1.30 -4.95 12.38
N ALA A 49 0.23 -4.77 13.16
CA ALA A 49 -0.60 -3.57 13.11
C ALA A 49 0.18 -2.31 13.50
N LYS A 50 1.03 -2.38 14.54
CA LYS A 50 1.85 -1.24 14.98
C LYS A 50 2.87 -0.80 13.93
N ILE A 51 3.59 -1.76 13.33
CA ILE A 51 4.58 -1.43 12.31
C ILE A 51 3.93 -1.00 10.98
N ALA A 52 2.71 -1.47 10.69
CA ALA A 52 1.93 -1.01 9.53
C ALA A 52 1.64 0.49 9.60
N ALA A 53 1.29 1.00 10.78
CA ALA A 53 1.09 2.43 11.02
C ALA A 53 2.37 3.26 10.79
N HIS A 54 3.55 2.63 10.78
CA HIS A 54 4.84 3.24 10.46
C HIS A 54 5.29 2.99 9.02
N GLY A 55 4.36 2.60 8.14
CA GLY A 55 4.60 2.52 6.70
C GLY A 55 5.23 1.22 6.23
N VAL A 56 5.22 0.15 7.04
CA VAL A 56 5.59 -1.20 6.60
C VAL A 56 4.52 -1.80 5.68
N ASP A 57 4.93 -2.38 4.56
CA ASP A 57 4.05 -3.08 3.64
C ASP A 57 3.72 -4.50 4.17
N ILE A 58 2.65 -4.61 4.97
CA ILE A 58 2.23 -5.89 5.56
C ILE A 58 1.82 -6.92 4.51
N GLN A 59 1.19 -6.46 3.41
CA GLN A 59 0.86 -7.35 2.30
C GLN A 59 2.14 -7.99 1.74
N TYR A 60 3.20 -7.20 1.55
CA TYR A 60 4.49 -7.74 1.12
C TYR A 60 5.07 -8.73 2.13
N VAL A 61 5.07 -8.38 3.41
CA VAL A 61 5.62 -9.23 4.47
C VAL A 61 4.93 -10.60 4.50
N ILE A 62 3.61 -10.64 4.36
CA ILE A 62 2.81 -11.89 4.44
C ILE A 62 2.81 -12.64 3.11
N THR A 63 2.54 -11.95 2.00
CA THR A 63 2.25 -12.59 0.69
C THR A 63 3.47 -12.63 -0.23
N GLY A 64 4.43 -11.72 -0.05
CA GLY A 64 5.54 -11.52 -0.99
C GLY A 64 5.19 -10.62 -2.17
N VAL A 65 3.96 -10.12 -2.26
CA VAL A 65 3.52 -9.16 -3.28
C VAL A 65 3.51 -7.77 -2.66
N ARG A 66 4.25 -6.82 -3.25
CA ARG A 66 4.29 -5.43 -2.77
C ARG A 66 2.95 -4.75 -3.07
N SER A 67 2.39 -4.04 -2.09
CA SER A 67 1.14 -3.26 -2.23
C SER A 67 1.24 -2.22 -3.36
N GLY A 68 2.43 -1.67 -3.60
CA GLY A 68 2.70 -0.74 -4.70
C GLY A 68 2.82 -1.40 -6.08
N ALA A 69 3.07 -2.72 -6.14
CA ALA A 69 3.21 -3.43 -7.41
C ALA A 69 1.87 -3.59 -8.16
N SER A 70 0.75 -3.43 -7.45
CA SER A 70 -0.59 -3.54 -8.02
C SER A 70 -1.19 -2.18 -8.42
N THR A 71 -0.67 -1.07 -7.87
CA THR A 71 -1.30 0.26 -8.04
C THR A 71 -0.38 1.30 -8.69
N MET A 72 0.95 1.17 -8.60
CA MET A 72 1.89 2.17 -9.13
C MET A 72 2.82 1.67 -10.23
N SER A 73 3.00 0.35 -10.40
CA SER A 73 3.84 -0.20 -11.49
C SER A 73 3.07 -0.55 -12.76
N SER A 74 1.86 -0.03 -12.96
CA SER A 74 1.14 -0.19 -14.23
C SER A 74 0.47 1.08 -14.74
N LEU A 75 0.73 2.25 -14.15
CA LEU A 75 0.26 3.48 -14.78
C LEU A 75 1.08 3.67 -16.06
N THR A 76 0.39 3.74 -17.18
CA THR A 76 0.94 4.25 -18.43
C THR A 76 1.42 5.68 -18.22
N ARG A 77 2.37 6.15 -19.05
CA ARG A 77 2.84 7.56 -19.04
C ARG A 77 1.67 8.57 -19.03
N ARG A 78 0.56 8.22 -19.68
CA ARG A 78 -0.64 9.06 -19.72
C ARG A 78 -1.34 9.13 -18.37
N GLU A 79 -1.46 8.01 -17.67
CA GLU A 79 -2.07 7.95 -16.33
C GLU A 79 -1.18 8.64 -15.29
N GLU A 80 0.14 8.50 -15.38
CA GLU A 80 1.09 9.22 -14.52
C GLU A 80 0.92 10.75 -14.64
N ALA A 81 0.89 11.27 -15.88
CA ALA A 81 0.69 12.68 -16.14
C ALA A 81 -0.68 13.19 -15.65
N LEU A 82 -1.72 12.36 -15.75
CA LEU A 82 -3.06 12.69 -15.25
C LEU A 82 -3.06 12.82 -13.72
N VAL A 83 -2.44 11.87 -13.02
CA VAL A 83 -2.34 11.89 -11.54
C VAL A 83 -1.52 13.07 -11.06
N GLU A 84 -0.40 13.37 -11.71
CA GLU A 84 0.44 14.54 -11.37
C GLU A 84 -0.35 15.85 -11.52
N THR A 85 -1.01 16.02 -12.67
CA THR A 85 -1.84 17.20 -12.95
C THR A 85 -2.98 17.31 -11.93
N TYR A 86 -3.71 16.23 -11.67
CA TYR A 86 -4.84 16.21 -10.73
C TYR A 86 -4.43 16.61 -9.31
N ARG A 87 -3.26 16.16 -8.84
CA ARG A 87 -2.73 16.51 -7.51
C ARG A 87 -2.42 17.99 -7.36
N GLY A 88 -2.08 18.69 -8.45
CA GLY A 88 -1.77 20.12 -8.47
C GLY A 88 -2.99 21.05 -8.57
N LEU A 89 -4.20 20.51 -8.79
CA LEU A 89 -5.41 21.32 -8.96
C LEU A 89 -5.98 21.81 -7.63
N ALA A 90 -6.69 22.95 -7.68
CA ALA A 90 -7.56 23.39 -6.60
C ALA A 90 -8.72 22.39 -6.41
N ASP A 91 -9.24 22.27 -5.19
CA ASP A 91 -10.26 21.27 -4.88
C ASP A 91 -11.55 21.44 -5.70
N ILE A 92 -11.93 22.69 -6.02
CA ILE A 92 -13.06 22.98 -6.90
C ILE A 92 -12.91 22.40 -8.31
N ASP A 93 -11.68 22.33 -8.83
CA ASP A 93 -11.40 21.78 -10.16
C ASP A 93 -11.30 20.25 -10.11
N LYS A 94 -10.87 19.68 -8.98
CA LYS A 94 -10.96 18.24 -8.75
C LYS A 94 -12.41 17.77 -8.71
N ASP A 95 -13.30 18.50 -8.04
CA ASP A 95 -14.73 18.19 -7.96
C ASP A 95 -15.41 18.23 -9.33
N ARG A 96 -15.05 19.22 -10.15
CA ARG A 96 -15.52 19.33 -11.54
C ARG A 96 -15.02 18.17 -12.39
N LEU A 97 -13.74 17.84 -12.29
CA LEU A 97 -13.18 16.69 -13.00
C LEU A 97 -13.85 15.39 -12.58
N GLN A 98 -14.15 15.21 -11.30
CA GLN A 98 -14.87 14.04 -10.82
C GLN A 98 -16.27 13.95 -11.44
N THR A 99 -17.00 15.07 -11.48
CA THR A 99 -18.33 15.14 -12.11
C THR A 99 -18.28 14.72 -13.59
N VAL A 100 -17.27 15.17 -14.32
CA VAL A 100 -17.09 14.83 -15.74
C VAL A 100 -16.73 13.34 -15.89
N VAL A 101 -15.81 12.84 -15.07
CA VAL A 101 -15.41 11.42 -15.08
C VAL A 101 -16.62 10.53 -14.77
N ASP A 102 -17.42 10.87 -13.77
CA ASP A 102 -18.63 10.14 -13.39
C ASP A 102 -19.66 10.12 -14.53
N ALA A 103 -19.86 11.27 -15.19
CA ALA A 103 -20.75 11.37 -16.35
C ALA A 103 -20.30 10.49 -17.54
N PHE A 104 -18.99 10.28 -17.72
CA PHE A 104 -18.45 9.37 -18.74
C PHE A 104 -18.35 7.91 -18.25
N ALA A 105 -18.31 7.68 -16.93
CA ALA A 105 -18.17 6.36 -16.33
C ALA A 105 -19.50 5.62 -16.15
N GLU A 106 -20.65 6.29 -16.29
CA GLU A 106 -21.98 5.64 -16.37
C GLU A 106 -22.26 5.14 -17.81
N PRO A 107 -22.19 3.83 -18.11
CA PRO A 107 -22.64 3.32 -19.39
C PRO A 107 -24.13 2.93 -19.31
N GLU A 108 -24.93 3.41 -20.26
CA GLU A 108 -26.12 2.74 -20.79
C GLU A 108 -27.34 2.42 -19.88
N LYS A 109 -27.62 3.12 -18.78
CA LYS A 109 -28.91 2.89 -18.06
C LYS A 109 -30.16 3.50 -18.71
N LYS A 110 -30.08 4.19 -19.84
CA LYS A 110 -31.23 4.90 -20.45
C LYS A 110 -31.75 4.37 -21.79
N ASP A 111 -31.06 3.47 -22.49
CA ASP A 111 -31.51 3.00 -23.80
C ASP A 111 -32.32 1.68 -23.77
N ALA A 112 -32.38 0.98 -22.63
CA ALA A 112 -33.14 -0.27 -22.51
C ALA A 112 -34.65 -0.10 -22.27
N LEU A 113 -35.16 1.11 -21.96
CA LEU A 113 -36.59 1.32 -21.63
C LEU A 113 -37.42 1.97 -22.76
N LYS A 114 -36.86 2.16 -23.95
CA LYS A 114 -37.60 2.71 -25.12
C LYS A 114 -37.93 1.68 -26.21
N ARG A 115 -37.75 0.37 -25.95
CA ARG A 115 -38.08 -0.72 -26.89
C ARG A 115 -38.82 -1.89 -26.22
N ALA A 116 -39.80 -1.60 -25.36
CA ALA A 116 -40.79 -2.56 -24.88
C ALA A 116 -42.19 -2.05 -25.20
#